data_AF-A0A0P9CRI8-F1
#
_entry.id   AF-A0A0P9CRI8-F1
#
_cell.length_a   1.000
_cell.length_b   1.000
_cell.length_c   1.000
_cell.angle_alpha   90.00
_cell.angle_beta   90.00
_cell.angle_gamma   90.00
#
_symmetry.space_group_name_H-M   'P 1'
#
loop_
_entity.id
_entity.type
_entity.pdbx_description
1 polymer ?
#
loop_
_entity_poly.entity_id
_entity_poly.type
_entity_poly.pdbx_seq_one_letter_code
_entity_poly.pdbx_strand_id
1 'polypeptide(L)'
;MPYTTTGTLAATPPFDFLKSLNFINGFGPMAGEQRIAGRSLTRAVMLGAQPVAFTLAAQGSPDAPELAYTLFADQPIVPPTQRAAEDRASFFLSLNDDLRPFYALAEADDVFAPIVKQLWG
;
A
#
# COMPACT_ATOMS: atom_id res chain seq x y z
N MET A 1 -23.85 12.08 -1.97
CA MET A 1 -22.70 11.58 -2.75
C MET A 1 -21.48 11.72 -1.87
N PRO A 2 -20.58 10.72 -1.81
CA PRO A 2 -19.38 10.81 -0.98
C PRO A 2 -18.42 11.86 -1.54
N TYR A 3 -17.71 12.54 -0.65
CA TYR A 3 -16.59 13.40 -1.00
C TYR A 3 -15.43 12.53 -1.49
N THR A 4 -14.77 12.97 -2.55
CA THR A 4 -13.70 12.21 -3.21
C THR A 4 -12.47 13.09 -3.43
N THR A 5 -11.29 12.53 -3.16
CA THR A 5 -9.98 13.14 -3.45
C THR A 5 -9.08 12.11 -4.08
N THR A 6 -8.28 12.50 -5.08
CA THR A 6 -7.35 11.61 -5.79
C THR A 6 -5.93 12.15 -5.72
N GLY A 7 -4.94 11.27 -5.81
CA GLY A 7 -3.54 11.64 -5.90
C GLY A 7 -2.67 10.40 -6.11
N THR A 8 -1.37 10.53 -5.87
CA THR A 8 -0.41 9.42 -5.96
C THR A 8 0.42 9.29 -4.69
N LEU A 9 0.90 8.08 -4.42
CA LEU A 9 1.89 7.76 -3.39
C LEU A 9 3.09 7.10 -4.06
N ALA A 10 4.29 7.59 -3.75
CA ALA A 10 5.52 6.91 -4.09
C ALA A 10 5.83 5.83 -3.05
N ALA A 11 6.56 4.79 -3.46
CA ALA A 11 7.19 3.85 -2.53
C ALA A 11 8.72 3.89 -2.68
N THR A 12 9.44 3.46 -1.67
CA THR A 12 10.87 3.26 -1.74
C THR A 12 11.13 2.02 -2.61
N PRO A 13 11.87 2.15 -3.74
CA PRO A 13 12.19 0.98 -4.54
C PRO A 13 13.23 0.09 -3.83
N PRO A 14 13.14 -1.25 -4.00
CA PRO A 14 12.14 -1.94 -4.82
C PRO A 14 10.82 -2.20 -4.09
N PHE A 15 9.69 -2.05 -4.79
CA PHE A 15 8.35 -2.34 -4.25
C PHE A 15 7.39 -2.92 -5.31
N ASP A 16 6.95 -4.17 -5.15
CA ASP A 16 5.97 -4.82 -6.01
C ASP A 16 4.61 -4.93 -5.32
N PHE A 17 3.70 -4.03 -5.70
CA PHE A 17 2.35 -3.97 -5.14
C PHE A 17 1.61 -5.30 -5.22
N LEU A 18 1.79 -6.09 -6.29
CA LEU A 18 1.12 -7.38 -6.42
C LEU A 18 1.60 -8.38 -5.37
N LYS A 19 2.88 -8.37 -5.01
CA LYS A 19 3.42 -9.22 -3.94
C LYS A 19 2.85 -8.81 -2.60
N SER A 20 2.76 -7.51 -2.32
CA SER A 20 2.09 -7.00 -1.13
C SER A 20 0.62 -7.45 -1.07
N LEU A 21 -0.14 -7.31 -2.17
CA LEU A 21 -1.53 -7.75 -2.26
C LEU A 21 -1.68 -9.26 -2.01
N ASN A 22 -0.82 -10.08 -2.62
CA ASN A 22 -0.83 -11.53 -2.43
C ASN A 22 -0.61 -11.92 -0.97
N PHE A 23 0.29 -11.20 -0.26
CA PHE A 23 0.53 -11.41 1.16
C PHE A 23 -0.71 -11.04 2.00
N ILE A 24 -1.22 -9.81 1.86
CA ILE A 24 -2.31 -9.32 2.72
C ILE A 24 -3.68 -9.96 2.41
N ASN A 25 -3.86 -10.56 1.23
CA ASN A 25 -5.08 -11.28 0.87
C ASN A 25 -5.37 -12.45 1.81
N GLY A 26 -4.34 -13.04 2.43
CA GLY A 26 -4.49 -14.07 3.45
C GLY A 26 -4.92 -13.57 4.83
N PHE A 27 -4.92 -12.26 5.08
CA PHE A 27 -5.07 -11.65 6.41
C PHE A 27 -6.19 -10.61 6.44
N GLY A 28 -7.41 -11.02 6.08
CA GLY A 28 -8.60 -10.16 6.18
C GLY A 28 -8.95 -9.85 7.65
N PRO A 29 -8.86 -8.59 8.12
CA PRO A 29 -9.08 -8.24 9.53
C PRO A 29 -10.55 -8.37 9.94
N MET A 30 -11.47 -7.83 9.13
CA MET A 30 -12.92 -7.85 9.34
C MET A 30 -13.66 -7.93 8.00
N ALA A 31 -14.84 -8.57 8.00
CA ALA A 31 -15.68 -8.67 6.81
C ALA A 31 -16.06 -7.26 6.30
N GLY A 32 -15.75 -6.96 5.04
CA GLY A 32 -16.12 -5.70 4.38
C GLY A 32 -15.17 -4.52 4.63
N GLU A 33 -14.18 -4.61 5.53
CA GLU A 33 -13.20 -3.54 5.74
C GLU A 33 -12.21 -3.46 4.57
N GLN A 34 -11.82 -4.61 4.02
CA GLN A 34 -10.82 -4.73 2.97
C GLN A 34 -11.39 -5.50 1.78
N ARG A 35 -11.11 -5.01 0.58
CA ARG A 35 -11.39 -5.70 -0.67
C ARG A 35 -10.16 -5.63 -1.57
N ILE A 36 -9.76 -6.77 -2.11
CA ILE A 36 -8.74 -6.85 -3.14
C ILE A 36 -9.43 -7.32 -4.42
N ALA A 37 -9.21 -6.59 -5.51
CA ALA A 37 -9.78 -6.92 -6.82
C ALA A 37 -8.73 -6.67 -7.90
N GLY A 38 -8.16 -7.75 -8.44
CA GLY A 38 -7.05 -7.66 -9.39
C GLY A 38 -5.85 -6.94 -8.78
N ARG A 39 -5.43 -5.83 -9.39
CA ARG A 39 -4.30 -4.98 -8.94
C ARG A 39 -4.75 -3.78 -8.10
N SER A 40 -5.86 -3.93 -7.36
CA SER A 40 -6.45 -2.86 -6.57
C SER A 40 -6.74 -3.32 -5.14
N LEU A 41 -6.45 -2.44 -4.18
CA LEU A 41 -6.82 -2.58 -2.78
C LEU A 41 -7.82 -1.48 -2.42
N THR A 42 -8.95 -1.84 -1.83
CA THR A 42 -9.83 -0.89 -1.14
C THR A 42 -9.84 -1.22 0.33
N ARG A 43 -9.67 -0.20 1.18
CA ARG A 43 -9.72 -0.36 2.63
C ARG A 43 -10.39 0.83 3.32
N ALA A 44 -11.21 0.55 4.33
CA ALA A 44 -11.76 1.56 5.23
C ALA A 44 -10.90 1.72 6.49
N VAL A 45 -10.71 2.97 6.93
CA VAL A 45 -9.98 3.30 8.15
C VAL A 45 -10.70 4.42 8.91
N MET A 46 -10.56 4.44 10.24
CA MET A 46 -10.98 5.57 11.06
C MET A 46 -9.81 6.55 11.22
N LEU A 47 -10.01 7.80 10.77
CA LEU A 47 -9.06 8.90 10.95
C LEU A 47 -9.67 9.91 11.92
N GLY A 48 -9.26 9.86 13.17
CA GLY A 48 -9.98 10.54 14.25
C GLY A 48 -11.40 10.01 14.38
N ALA A 49 -12.40 10.87 14.20
CA ALA A 49 -13.82 10.51 14.23
C ALA A 49 -14.44 10.36 12.82
N GLN A 50 -13.63 10.41 11.76
CA GLN A 50 -14.10 10.35 10.37
C GLN A 50 -13.73 9.00 9.74
N PRO A 51 -14.71 8.18 9.31
CA PRO A 51 -14.44 7.03 8.45
C PRO A 51 -14.02 7.50 7.07
N VAL A 52 -12.90 6.98 6.57
CA VAL A 52 -12.37 7.24 5.25
C VAL A 52 -12.02 5.91 4.59
N ALA A 53 -12.48 5.69 3.37
CA ALA A 53 -12.02 4.58 2.55
C ALA A 53 -10.97 5.08 1.55
N PHE A 54 -9.91 4.30 1.35
CA PHE A 54 -8.96 4.53 0.27
C PHE A 54 -8.98 3.35 -0.69
N THR A 55 -8.87 3.64 -1.98
CA THR A 55 -8.59 2.66 -3.02
C THR A 55 -7.22 2.96 -3.62
N LEU A 56 -6.37 1.95 -3.73
CA LEU A 56 -5.02 2.02 -4.28
C LEU A 56 -4.90 1.12 -5.51
N ALA A 57 -4.23 1.61 -6.55
CA ALA A 57 -3.89 0.84 -7.74
C ALA A 57 -2.46 1.17 -8.19
N ALA A 58 -1.71 0.15 -8.65
CA ALA A 58 -0.37 0.37 -9.18
C ALA A 58 -0.40 1.17 -10.49
N GLN A 59 0.50 2.16 -10.60
CA GLN A 59 0.79 2.90 -11.83
C GLN A 59 2.26 2.77 -12.28
N GLY A 60 3.18 2.50 -11.35
CA GLY A 60 4.61 2.36 -11.62
C GLY A 60 5.11 0.92 -11.83
N SER A 61 6.43 0.78 -11.88
CA SER A 61 7.15 -0.50 -11.86
C SER A 61 7.82 -0.72 -10.49
N PRO A 62 8.28 -1.93 -10.15
CA PRO A 62 8.97 -2.13 -8.88
C PRO A 62 10.22 -1.27 -8.66
N ASP A 63 10.94 -0.90 -9.71
CA ASP A 63 12.11 -0.02 -9.65
C ASP A 63 11.75 1.47 -9.55
N ALA A 64 10.52 1.84 -9.94
CA ALA A 64 9.98 3.19 -9.86
C ALA A 64 8.51 3.11 -9.40
N PRO A 65 8.27 2.71 -8.14
CA PRO A 65 6.95 2.33 -7.68
C PRO A 65 6.09 3.56 -7.40
N GLU A 66 4.89 3.55 -7.98
CA GLU A 66 3.88 4.60 -7.81
C GLU A 66 2.50 3.94 -7.70
N LEU A 67 1.70 4.42 -6.74
CA LEU A 67 0.32 4.01 -6.51
C LEU A 67 -0.62 5.20 -6.71
N ALA A 68 -1.59 5.07 -7.61
CA ALA A 68 -2.74 5.96 -7.63
C ALA A 68 -3.62 5.68 -6.42
N TYR A 69 -4.14 6.72 -5.78
CA TYR A 69 -5.15 6.59 -4.76
C TYR A 69 -6.43 7.36 -5.08
N THR A 70 -7.54 6.87 -4.52
CA THR A 70 -8.80 7.60 -4.39
C THR A 70 -9.31 7.46 -2.97
N LEU A 71 -9.56 8.59 -2.30
CA LEU A 71 -10.16 8.66 -0.97
C LEU A 71 -11.66 8.91 -1.09
N PHE A 72 -12.45 8.30 -0.21
CA PHE A 72 -13.89 8.45 -0.12
C PHE A 72 -14.28 8.70 1.33
N ALA A 73 -15.16 9.67 1.57
CA ALA A 73 -15.74 9.93 2.88
C ALA A 73 -17.13 10.58 2.78
N ASP A 74 -17.95 10.41 3.81
CA ASP A 74 -19.27 11.07 3.89
C ASP A 74 -19.18 12.54 4.34
N GLN A 75 -18.00 12.96 4.80
CA GLN A 75 -17.68 14.33 5.21
C GLN A 75 -16.56 14.91 4.31
N PRO A 76 -16.43 16.24 4.19
CA PRO A 76 -15.36 16.86 3.41
C PRO A 76 -13.97 16.33 3.78
N ILE A 77 -13.17 16.01 2.76
CA ILE A 77 -11.78 15.56 2.93
C ILE A 77 -10.89 16.81 2.94
N VAL A 78 -10.65 17.34 4.14
CA VAL A 78 -9.74 18.48 4.33
C VAL A 78 -8.28 18.04 4.26
N PRO A 79 -7.32 18.94 3.97
CA PRO A 79 -5.91 18.56 3.79
C PRO A 79 -5.29 17.74 4.94
N PRO A 80 -5.61 17.99 6.23
CA PRO A 80 -5.13 17.13 7.32
C PRO A 80 -5.67 15.70 7.24
N THR A 81 -6.95 15.51 6.89
CA THR A 81 -7.57 14.18 6.73
C THR A 81 -6.97 13.44 5.55
N GLN A 82 -6.72 14.15 4.44
CA GLN A 82 -6.04 13.59 3.27
C GLN A 82 -4.64 13.08 3.65
N ARG A 83 -3.81 13.90 4.30
CA ARG A 83 -2.47 13.49 4.75
C ARG A 83 -2.51 12.31 5.70
N ALA A 84 -3.44 12.30 6.66
CA ALA A 84 -3.60 11.16 7.57
C ALA A 84 -4.00 9.87 6.84
N ALA A 85 -4.78 9.97 5.74
CA ALA A 85 -5.13 8.82 4.91
C ALA A 85 -3.92 8.33 4.09
N GLU A 86 -3.15 9.25 3.51
CA GLU A 86 -1.88 8.97 2.80
C GLU A 86 -0.87 8.30 3.73
N ASP A 87 -0.67 8.82 4.94
CA ASP A 87 0.20 8.26 5.97
C ASP A 87 -0.26 6.86 6.38
N ARG A 88 -1.57 6.67 6.56
CA ARG A 88 -2.16 5.37 6.94
C ARG A 88 -1.99 4.32 5.84
N ALA A 89 -2.18 4.70 4.58
CA ALA A 89 -1.96 3.84 3.42
C ALA A 89 -0.46 3.49 3.30
N SER A 90 0.42 4.48 3.47
CA SER A 90 1.87 4.32 3.42
C SER A 90 2.37 3.37 4.49
N PHE A 91 1.91 3.56 5.73
CA PHE A 91 2.22 2.67 6.85
C PHE A 91 1.69 1.25 6.64
N PHE A 92 0.45 1.11 6.17
CA PHE A 92 -0.17 -0.21 5.99
C PHE A 92 0.56 -1.09 4.96
N LEU A 93 1.14 -0.47 3.93
CA LEU A 93 1.88 -1.16 2.87
C LEU A 93 3.40 -1.06 3.01
N SER A 94 3.92 -0.51 4.11
CA SER A 94 5.36 -0.31 4.31
C SER A 94 6.03 0.48 3.16
N LEU A 95 5.33 1.46 2.57
CA LEU A 95 5.81 2.15 1.35
C LEU A 95 7.15 2.87 1.54
N ASN A 96 7.54 3.18 2.77
CA ASN A 96 8.78 3.91 3.05
C ASN A 96 9.97 2.99 3.40
N ASP A 97 9.76 1.68 3.53
CA ASP A 97 10.80 0.74 3.95
C ASP A 97 11.86 0.55 2.86
N ASP A 98 13.14 0.74 3.20
CA ASP A 98 14.25 0.45 2.31
C ASP A 98 14.73 -0.99 2.51
N LEU A 99 14.35 -1.86 1.57
CA LEU A 99 14.72 -3.28 1.61
C LEU A 99 16.11 -3.57 1.02
N ARG A 100 16.78 -2.61 0.39
CA ARG A 100 18.07 -2.84 -0.26
C ARG A 100 19.15 -3.34 0.70
N PRO A 101 19.29 -2.80 1.94
CA PRO A 101 20.24 -3.35 2.91
C PRO A 101 19.92 -4.80 3.29
N PHE A 102 18.63 -5.17 3.39
CA PHE A 102 18.22 -6.53 3.67
C PHE A 102 18.56 -7.47 2.50
N TYR A 103 18.31 -7.05 1.26
CA TYR A 103 18.66 -7.83 0.08
C TYR A 103 20.17 -8.01 -0.08
N ALA A 104 20.97 -6.99 0.21
CA ALA A 104 22.42 -7.10 0.18
C ALA A 104 22.97 -8.15 1.17
N LEU A 105 22.33 -8.30 2.35
CA LEU A 105 22.68 -9.36 3.30
C LEU A 105 22.27 -10.74 2.78
N ALA A 106 21.11 -10.84 2.13
CA ALA A 106 20.58 -12.10 1.60
C ALA A 106 21.39 -12.65 0.41
N GLU A 107 22.04 -11.80 -0.39
CA GLU A 107 22.86 -12.22 -1.53
C GLU A 107 24.05 -13.09 -1.11
N ALA A 108 24.55 -12.93 0.11
CA ALA A 108 25.65 -13.72 0.66
C ALA A 108 25.21 -15.06 1.27
N ASP A 109 23.91 -15.34 1.32
CA ASP A 109 23.34 -16.57 1.86
C ASP A 109 22.80 -17.45 0.72
N ASP A 110 23.51 -18.53 0.40
CA ASP A 110 23.15 -19.44 -0.70
C ASP A 110 21.76 -20.07 -0.55
N VAL A 111 21.26 -20.21 0.67
CA VAL A 111 19.93 -20.78 0.95
C VAL A 111 18.86 -19.71 0.78
N PHE A 112 19.12 -18.49 1.23
CA PHE A 112 18.13 -17.43 1.29
C PHE A 112 18.05 -16.57 0.01
N ALA A 113 19.16 -16.40 -0.71
CA ALA A 113 19.25 -15.69 -1.97
C ALA A 113 18.18 -16.08 -3.00
N PRO A 114 17.89 -17.37 -3.30
CA PRO A 114 16.85 -17.73 -4.26
C PRO A 114 15.44 -17.33 -3.79
N ILE A 115 15.18 -17.34 -2.48
CA ILE A 115 13.89 -16.96 -1.89
C ILE A 115 13.68 -15.45 -2.05
N VAL A 116 14.68 -14.66 -1.67
CA VAL A 116 14.63 -13.19 -1.80
C VAL A 116 14.48 -12.78 -3.27
N LYS A 117 15.16 -13.46 -4.19
CA LYS A 117 14.99 -13.21 -5.63
C LYS A 117 13.57 -13.46 -6.11
N GLN A 118 12.88 -14.48 -5.59
CA GLN A 118 11.47 -14.76 -5.91
C GLN A 118 10.52 -13.71 -5.31
N LEU A 119 10.87 -13.17 -4.15
CA LEU A 119 10.07 -12.21 -3.37
C LEU A 119 10.60 -10.77 -3.47
N TRP A 120 11.36 -10.46 -4.52
CA TRP A 120 11.94 -9.14 -4.70
C TRP A 120 10.85 -8.10 -5.00
N GLY A 121 10.86 -7.00 -4.24
CA GLY A 121 9.81 -5.97 -4.26
C GLY A 121 8.63 -6.29 -3.36
#